data_AF-A0A6T6AIQ6-F1
#
_entry.id   AF-A0A6T6AIQ6-F1
#
_cell.length_a   1.000
_cell.length_b   1.000
_cell.length_c   1.000
_cell.angle_alpha   90.00
_cell.angle_beta   90.00
_cell.angle_gamma   90.00
#
_symmetry.space_group_name_H-M   'P 1'
#
loop_
_entity.id
_entity.type
_entity.pdbx_description
1 polymer ?
#
loop_
_entity_poly.entity_id
_entity_poly.type
_entity_poly.pdbx_seq_one_letter_code
_entity_poly.pdbx_strand_id
1 'polypeptide(L)'
;DISGVCCLRLERMAYVKNSPINRTVSYNNVAVFASDPAYSSAAEADSSTSYLGNRAVLDGEAGGSGRVVAVERLAPKISTKKLVIVMVGMPARGKSHIASHIERYLGWIGFPTRIFNVGSYRRKLTAGDQSADFFDPENPEGLKIRRELAMACLYDMIEWLKNEHGEVGIYDATNSTRSRRDLVRTTLENEGIRVLFTESICTDESVIENNILQTKLFSPDYRDKDPATAVNDFRQRIHMYEKAYEPLGGEESKICSFVKIVDAGESFIVNKIQGFLQSKIVAYLLNTHITRRPIYLTRCGETDWSRDQKLGGDDFLNLRGRNYAEKLASFVAEEFPNENHPLIWTSQLRRTRQTVEFIPTISMCWRALNHLDPGDCEGLNLLEMQKKMPGEFRKLHLDPFRYRYPGGESYMDVINRVEPVILEIERQKVPILIVAHDSTLR
;
A
#
# COMPACT_ATOMS: atom_id res chain seq x y z
N ASP A 1 7.81 -44.93 7.48
CA ASP A 1 6.62 -44.06 7.48
C ASP A 1 6.95 -42.61 7.76
N ILE A 2 7.41 -41.89 6.74
CA ILE A 2 7.52 -40.43 6.74
C ILE A 2 6.80 -39.94 5.48
N SER A 3 5.48 -39.94 5.54
CA SER A 3 4.56 -39.38 4.55
C SER A 3 4.07 -38.00 5.04
N GLY A 4 5.01 -37.08 5.24
CA GLY A 4 4.78 -35.72 5.73
C GLY A 4 5.58 -34.69 4.97
N VAL A 5 5.77 -34.90 3.67
CA VAL A 5 6.37 -33.91 2.77
C VAL A 5 5.26 -32.95 2.37
N CYS A 6 5.47 -31.67 2.62
CA CYS A 6 4.65 -30.55 2.15
C CYS A 6 4.76 -30.46 0.61
N CYS A 7 4.12 -31.42 -0.08
CA CYS A 7 3.76 -31.31 -1.47
C CYS A 7 2.59 -30.32 -1.54
N LEU A 8 2.82 -29.13 -2.08
CA LEU A 8 1.74 -28.32 -2.65
C LEU A 8 1.18 -29.09 -3.85
N ARG A 9 0.24 -29.97 -3.56
CA ARG A 9 -0.52 -30.76 -4.52
C ARG A 9 -1.57 -29.84 -5.13
N LEU A 10 -1.23 -29.23 -6.27
CA LEU A 10 -2.21 -28.60 -7.16
C LEU A 10 -3.07 -29.70 -7.80
N GLU A 11 -4.16 -30.08 -7.14
CA GLU A 11 -5.18 -30.95 -7.73
C GLU A 11 -6.46 -30.18 -8.07
N ARG A 12 -6.76 -30.26 -9.38
CA ARG A 12 -8.05 -30.10 -10.08
C ARG A 12 -8.54 -28.68 -10.42
N MET A 13 -8.41 -28.40 -11.71
CA MET A 13 -9.35 -27.65 -12.54
C MET A 13 -10.81 -27.92 -12.10
N ALA A 14 -11.49 -26.88 -11.61
CA ALA A 14 -12.93 -26.83 -11.62
C ALA A 14 -13.36 -26.35 -13.02
N TYR A 15 -14.00 -27.24 -13.79
CA TYR A 15 -14.87 -26.85 -14.89
C TYR A 15 -15.98 -25.96 -14.32
N VAL A 16 -15.94 -24.65 -14.61
CA VAL A 16 -17.08 -23.76 -14.34
C VAL A 16 -17.85 -23.60 -15.64
N LYS A 17 -19.03 -24.23 -15.68
CA LYS A 17 -20.06 -24.01 -16.70
C LYS A 17 -20.49 -22.54 -16.70
N ASN A 18 -20.72 -22.03 -17.91
CA ASN A 18 -21.28 -20.72 -18.28
C ASN A 18 -22.23 -20.09 -17.24
N SER A 19 -21.84 -18.90 -16.75
CA SER A 19 -22.76 -17.81 -16.43
C SER A 19 -21.98 -16.49 -16.49
N PRO A 20 -22.46 -15.46 -17.22
CA PRO A 20 -21.89 -14.13 -17.14
C PRO A 20 -22.40 -13.47 -15.85
N ILE A 21 -21.66 -12.47 -15.34
CA ILE A 21 -21.96 -11.67 -14.14
C ILE A 21 -21.24 -12.18 -12.87
N ASN A 22 -20.27 -11.36 -12.42
CA ASN A 22 -19.51 -11.41 -11.17
C ASN A 22 -18.46 -12.52 -11.00
N ARG A 23 -17.23 -12.23 -11.42
CA ARG A 23 -16.02 -12.90 -10.93
C ARG A 23 -15.24 -11.93 -10.03
N THR A 24 -15.54 -11.94 -8.74
CA THR A 24 -14.68 -11.38 -7.70
C THR A 24 -14.09 -12.56 -6.94
N VAL A 25 -12.79 -12.82 -7.10
CA VAL A 25 -12.07 -13.78 -6.26
C VAL A 25 -11.46 -12.99 -5.11
N SER A 26 -12.02 -13.15 -3.91
CA SER A 26 -11.45 -12.63 -2.66
C SER A 26 -10.40 -13.60 -2.15
N TYR A 27 -9.14 -13.18 -2.08
CA TYR A 27 -8.10 -13.90 -1.33
C TYR A 27 -8.14 -13.43 0.12
N ASN A 28 -8.95 -14.08 0.95
CA ASN A 28 -8.77 -14.04 2.40
C ASN A 28 -7.90 -15.23 2.79
N ASN A 29 -6.57 -15.04 2.82
CA ASN A 29 -5.65 -15.92 3.55
C ASN A 29 -4.54 -15.04 4.15
N VAL A 30 -4.74 -14.66 5.41
CA VAL A 30 -3.64 -14.25 6.29
C VAL A 30 -2.83 -15.52 6.53
N ALA A 31 -1.59 -15.57 6.07
CA ALA A 31 -0.64 -16.57 6.53
C ALA A 31 -0.37 -16.33 8.02
N VAL A 32 -1.03 -17.10 8.88
CA VAL A 32 -0.71 -17.16 10.31
C VAL A 32 0.55 -18.02 10.43
N PHE A 33 1.71 -17.37 10.58
CA PHE A 33 2.92 -18.06 11.00
C PHE A 33 2.79 -18.39 12.48
N ALA A 34 2.47 -19.65 12.80
CA ALA A 34 2.56 -20.16 14.15
C ALA A 34 4.04 -20.30 14.53
N SER A 35 4.55 -19.45 15.40
CA SER A 35 5.85 -19.66 16.06
C SER A 35 5.67 -20.67 17.20
N ASP A 36 6.26 -21.85 17.05
CA ASP A 36 6.35 -22.85 18.12
C ASP A 36 7.36 -22.38 19.19
N PRO A 37 7.00 -22.32 20.49
CA PRO A 37 7.83 -21.70 21.51
C PRO A 37 8.79 -22.72 22.12
N ALA A 38 9.90 -23.00 21.41
CA ALA A 38 10.92 -23.88 21.96
C ALA A 38 12.33 -23.61 21.44
N TYR A 39 12.78 -22.36 21.31
CA TYR A 39 14.21 -22.04 21.24
C TYR A 39 14.45 -20.59 21.70
N SER A 40 14.43 -20.37 23.02
CA SER A 40 14.97 -19.16 23.64
C SER A 40 16.38 -19.45 24.14
N SER A 41 17.40 -18.86 23.52
CA SER A 41 18.56 -18.23 24.18
C SER A 41 19.71 -18.04 23.18
N ALA A 42 20.41 -16.92 23.38
CA ALA A 42 21.71 -16.55 22.82
C ALA A 42 21.73 -16.00 21.38
N ALA A 43 21.64 -14.67 21.27
CA ALA A 43 22.67 -13.83 20.62
C ALA A 43 22.26 -12.35 20.70
N GLU A 44 22.58 -11.68 21.80
CA GLU A 44 22.77 -10.23 21.80
C GLU A 44 24.18 -9.96 21.30
N ALA A 45 24.32 -9.31 20.14
CA ALA A 45 25.56 -8.68 19.72
C ALA A 45 25.27 -7.53 18.75
N ASP A 46 25.50 -6.32 19.25
CA ASP A 46 25.95 -5.10 18.59
C ASP A 46 25.60 -4.89 17.10
N SER A 47 24.71 -3.94 16.83
CA SER A 47 24.58 -3.33 15.51
C SER A 47 24.45 -1.80 15.60
N SER A 48 25.57 -1.14 15.92
CA SER A 48 25.77 0.28 15.61
C SER A 48 26.67 0.42 14.38
N THR A 49 26.09 0.41 13.19
CA THR A 49 26.78 0.80 11.95
C THR A 49 25.84 1.61 11.08
N SER A 50 25.79 2.91 11.36
CA SER A 50 25.21 3.91 10.48
C SER A 50 26.12 4.11 9.26
N TYR A 51 25.75 3.55 8.11
CA TYR A 51 26.34 3.90 6.83
C TYR A 51 25.81 5.26 6.36
N LEU A 52 26.50 6.34 6.73
CA LEU A 52 26.47 7.61 6.01
C LEU A 52 27.92 7.98 5.68
N GLY A 53 28.27 7.84 4.40
CA GLY A 53 29.59 8.13 3.89
C GLY A 53 29.97 9.59 4.10
N ASN A 54 30.99 9.82 4.92
CA ASN A 54 31.66 11.11 5.03
C ASN A 54 32.48 11.35 3.76
N ARG A 55 32.02 12.26 2.90
CA ARG A 55 32.86 12.87 1.86
C ARG A 55 33.51 14.10 2.49
N ALA A 56 34.76 13.96 2.94
CA ALA A 56 35.59 15.09 3.30
C ALA A 56 35.93 15.86 2.01
N VAL A 57 35.57 17.14 1.95
CA VAL A 57 36.09 18.08 0.95
C VAL A 57 37.47 18.50 1.43
N LEU A 58 38.50 18.19 0.65
CA LEU A 58 39.87 18.67 0.86
C LEU A 58 40.06 19.89 -0.05
N ASP A 59 40.11 21.08 0.55
CA ASP A 59 40.74 22.25 -0.06
C ASP A 59 42.06 22.53 0.67
N GLY A 60 43.09 22.86 -0.12
CA GLY A 60 44.50 22.85 0.28
C GLY A 60 44.97 24.02 1.13
N GLU A 61 46.05 23.70 1.86
CA GLU A 61 47.18 24.53 2.36
C GLU A 61 46.90 25.83 3.14
N ALA A 62 47.13 25.78 4.46
CA ALA A 62 48.25 26.46 5.14
C ALA A 62 48.10 26.32 6.68
N GLY A 63 49.22 26.16 7.37
CA GLY A 63 49.30 25.78 8.78
C GLY A 63 48.55 26.69 9.76
N GLY A 64 47.80 26.05 10.66
CA GLY A 64 47.22 26.66 11.85
C GLY A 64 46.55 25.58 12.70
N SER A 65 46.91 25.50 13.98
CA SER A 65 46.30 24.60 14.98
C SER A 65 44.81 24.95 15.17
N GLY A 66 43.94 24.44 14.30
CA GLY A 66 42.50 24.58 14.38
C GLY A 66 41.88 23.54 15.29
N ARG A 67 41.43 23.96 16.47
CA ARG A 67 40.65 23.15 17.41
C ARG A 67 39.32 22.78 16.74
N VAL A 68 39.08 21.49 16.50
CA VAL A 68 37.79 20.99 15.99
C VAL A 68 36.74 21.23 17.07
N VAL A 69 35.93 22.27 16.92
CA VAL A 69 34.75 22.49 17.75
C VAL A 69 33.69 21.52 17.27
N ALA A 70 33.38 20.52 18.08
CA ALA A 70 32.23 19.65 17.85
C ALA A 70 30.97 20.53 17.86
N VAL A 71 30.42 20.81 16.68
CA VAL A 71 29.08 21.37 16.57
C VAL A 71 28.13 20.25 16.93
N GLU A 72 27.66 20.27 18.17
CA GLU A 72 26.61 19.40 18.65
C GLU A 72 25.37 19.65 17.77
N ARG A 73 25.14 18.77 16.79
CA ARG A 73 23.92 18.83 15.96
C ARG A 73 22.77 18.50 16.90
N LEU A 74 22.09 19.53 17.39
CA LEU A 74 20.81 19.42 18.07
C LEU A 74 19.93 18.46 17.26
N ALA A 75 19.60 17.31 17.84
CA ALA A 75 18.67 16.39 17.24
C ALA A 75 17.36 17.16 16.95
N PRO A 76 16.72 16.94 15.79
CA PRO A 76 15.45 17.60 15.52
C PRO A 76 14.48 17.28 16.65
N LYS A 77 13.83 18.32 17.22
CA LYS A 77 12.81 18.18 18.27
C LYS A 77 11.63 17.28 17.85
N ILE A 78 11.49 17.04 16.55
CA ILE A 78 10.46 16.21 15.95
C ILE A 78 11.12 14.93 15.42
N SER A 79 10.59 13.78 15.82
CA SER A 79 11.05 12.46 15.39
C SER A 79 10.91 12.32 13.88
N THR A 80 11.99 11.93 13.22
CA THR A 80 11.94 11.52 11.81
C THR A 80 11.37 10.10 11.65
N LYS A 81 11.06 9.37 12.73
CA LYS A 81 10.64 7.97 12.65
C LYS A 81 9.13 7.77 12.56
N LYS A 82 8.32 8.70 13.09
CA LYS A 82 6.85 8.53 13.17
C LYS A 82 6.14 9.61 12.36
N LEU A 83 5.08 9.20 11.66
CA LEU A 83 4.26 10.08 10.84
C LEU A 83 2.78 9.83 11.15
N VAL A 84 2.00 10.90 11.25
CA VAL A 84 0.54 10.81 11.26
C VAL A 84 -0.03 11.51 10.04
N ILE A 85 -0.88 10.78 9.32
CA ILE A 85 -1.65 11.28 8.19
C ILE A 85 -3.03 11.67 8.72
N VAL A 86 -3.34 12.95 8.68
CA VAL A 86 -4.63 13.48 9.14
C VAL A 86 -5.53 13.69 7.94
N MET A 87 -6.57 12.87 7.82
CA MET A 87 -7.54 13.01 6.74
C MET A 87 -8.41 14.26 6.96
N VAL A 88 -8.66 15.02 5.89
CA VAL A 88 -9.48 16.24 5.92
C VAL A 88 -10.50 16.19 4.78
N GLY A 89 -11.71 16.67 5.03
CA GLY A 89 -12.73 16.85 4.01
C GLY A 89 -14.12 16.38 4.42
N MET A 90 -15.11 16.77 3.61
CA MET A 90 -16.53 16.50 3.87
C MET A 90 -16.87 14.99 3.82
N PRO A 91 -17.99 14.56 4.42
CA PRO A 91 -18.50 13.19 4.25
C PRO A 91 -18.68 12.81 2.77
N ALA A 92 -18.56 11.51 2.46
CA ALA A 92 -18.67 10.95 1.09
C ALA A 92 -17.68 11.47 0.02
N ARG A 93 -16.63 12.19 0.42
CA ARG A 93 -15.55 12.63 -0.51
C ARG A 93 -14.37 11.64 -0.60
N GLY A 94 -14.59 10.34 -0.44
CA GLY A 94 -13.53 9.32 -0.66
C GLY A 94 -12.39 9.25 0.38
N LYS A 95 -12.43 9.98 1.50
CA LYS A 95 -11.35 9.96 2.53
C LYS A 95 -10.95 8.55 2.99
N SER A 96 -11.92 7.74 3.41
CA SER A 96 -11.63 6.38 3.90
C SER A 96 -11.07 5.48 2.78
N HIS A 97 -11.46 5.72 1.52
CA HIS A 97 -10.89 5.02 0.38
C HIS A 97 -9.42 5.38 0.18
N ILE A 98 -9.09 6.67 0.21
CA ILE A 98 -7.71 7.18 0.14
C ILE A 98 -6.88 6.64 1.32
N ALA A 99 -7.43 6.69 2.54
CA ALA A 99 -6.78 6.18 3.74
C ALA A 99 -6.42 4.68 3.62
N SER A 100 -7.34 3.84 3.15
CA SER A 100 -7.07 2.42 2.92
C SER A 100 -6.04 2.17 1.81
N HIS A 101 -5.99 2.98 0.76
CA HIS A 101 -4.96 2.84 -0.28
C HIS A 101 -3.59 3.20 0.25
N ILE A 102 -3.48 4.31 1.00
CA ILE A 102 -2.22 4.70 1.64
C ILE A 102 -1.77 3.63 2.65
N GLU A 103 -2.66 3.11 3.49
CA GLU A 103 -2.35 2.04 4.45
C GLU A 103 -1.77 0.80 3.77
N ARG A 104 -2.41 0.32 2.69
CA ARG A 104 -1.94 -0.84 1.93
C ARG A 104 -0.60 -0.58 1.27
N TYR A 105 -0.44 0.57 0.61
CA TYR A 105 0.81 0.91 -0.08
C TYR A 105 1.99 1.02 0.91
N LEU A 106 1.80 1.76 2.01
CA LEU A 106 2.84 1.92 3.02
C LEU A 106 3.17 0.59 3.72
N GLY A 107 2.16 -0.21 4.05
CA GLY A 107 2.34 -1.55 4.59
C GLY A 107 3.12 -2.46 3.64
N TRP A 108 2.82 -2.41 2.33
CA TRP A 108 3.48 -3.22 1.30
C TRP A 108 4.96 -2.86 1.12
N ILE A 109 5.32 -1.57 1.14
CA ILE A 109 6.73 -1.14 1.10
C ILE A 109 7.46 -1.28 2.46
N GLY A 110 6.80 -1.84 3.48
CA GLY A 110 7.42 -2.22 4.74
C GLY A 110 7.29 -1.21 5.88
N PHE A 111 6.41 -0.21 5.80
CA PHE A 111 6.11 0.71 6.90
C PHE A 111 4.87 0.27 7.66
N PRO A 112 4.99 -0.18 8.93
CA PRO A 112 3.84 -0.53 9.76
C PRO A 112 2.86 0.63 9.88
N THR A 113 1.71 0.48 9.24
CA THR A 113 0.70 1.53 9.07
C THR A 113 -0.65 1.06 9.57
N ARG A 114 -1.41 1.92 10.24
CA ARG A 114 -2.74 1.58 10.75
C ARG A 114 -3.72 2.75 10.69
N ILE A 115 -4.96 2.48 10.29
CA ILE A 115 -6.06 3.45 10.31
C ILE A 115 -6.78 3.51 11.66
N PHE A 116 -6.98 4.74 12.13
CA PHE A 116 -7.76 5.11 13.32
C PHE A 116 -8.98 5.92 12.89
N ASN A 117 -10.11 5.22 12.70
CA ASN A 117 -11.35 5.80 12.18
C ASN A 117 -12.27 6.27 13.32
N VAL A 118 -12.42 7.59 13.47
CA VAL A 118 -13.22 8.20 14.54
C VAL A 118 -14.70 7.80 14.47
N GLY A 119 -15.24 7.58 13.27
CA GLY A 119 -16.61 7.09 13.10
C GLY A 119 -16.85 5.72 13.72
N SER A 120 -15.83 4.85 13.69
CA SER A 120 -15.88 3.51 14.29
C SER A 120 -15.78 3.56 15.80
N TYR A 121 -14.97 4.48 16.35
CA TYR A 121 -14.93 4.77 17.79
C TYR A 121 -16.29 5.26 18.29
N ARG A 122 -16.90 6.21 17.58
CA ARG A 122 -18.24 6.70 17.89
C ARG A 122 -19.25 5.55 17.95
N ARG A 123 -19.30 4.70 16.94
CA ARG A 123 -20.23 3.55 16.91
C ARG A 123 -20.06 2.56 18.06
N LYS A 124 -18.82 2.35 18.52
CA LYS A 124 -18.55 1.43 19.64
C LYS A 124 -18.93 2.01 20.99
N LEU A 125 -18.73 3.31 21.17
CA LEU A 125 -18.83 3.99 22.47
C LEU A 125 -20.14 4.76 22.67
N THR A 126 -20.92 4.99 21.62
CA THR A 126 -22.27 5.57 21.71
C THR A 126 -23.29 4.57 21.19
N ALA A 127 -24.15 4.07 22.09
CA ALA A 127 -25.29 3.21 21.78
C ALA A 127 -26.53 3.99 21.30
N GLY A 128 -26.38 5.27 20.93
CA GLY A 128 -27.48 6.22 20.70
C GLY A 128 -27.68 6.64 19.23
N ASP A 129 -28.68 7.51 19.03
CA ASP A 129 -29.10 8.05 17.73
C ASP A 129 -27.95 8.75 16.99
N GLN A 130 -27.78 8.40 15.71
CA GLN A 130 -26.77 8.94 14.80
C GLN A 130 -27.39 9.73 13.65
N SER A 131 -28.57 10.28 13.88
CA SER A 131 -29.27 11.20 12.98
C SER A 131 -28.44 12.45 12.66
N ALA A 132 -28.84 13.16 11.60
CA ALA A 132 -28.22 14.43 11.20
C ALA A 132 -28.10 15.46 12.35
N ASP A 133 -29.07 15.49 13.28
CA ASP A 133 -29.14 16.41 14.43
C ASP A 133 -27.95 16.24 15.41
N PHE A 134 -27.40 15.03 15.50
CA PHE A 134 -26.18 14.78 16.27
C PHE A 134 -24.95 15.50 15.68
N PHE A 135 -24.97 15.79 14.38
CA PHE A 135 -23.87 16.44 13.67
C PHE A 135 -24.02 17.95 13.55
N ASP A 136 -25.17 18.51 13.95
CA ASP A 136 -25.45 19.94 13.92
C ASP A 136 -24.35 20.73 14.68
N PRO A 137 -23.73 21.76 14.06
CA PRO A 137 -22.80 22.65 14.74
C PRO A 137 -23.42 23.36 15.96
N GLU A 138 -24.73 23.59 15.97
CA GLU A 138 -25.45 24.28 17.05
C GLU A 138 -25.84 23.35 18.21
N ASN A 139 -25.55 22.04 18.12
CA ASN A 139 -25.78 21.07 19.18
C ASN A 139 -24.54 20.94 20.11
N PRO A 140 -24.53 21.58 21.30
CA PRO A 140 -23.36 21.61 22.18
C PRO A 140 -23.02 20.22 22.77
N GLU A 141 -24.04 19.41 23.10
CA GLU A 141 -23.84 18.06 23.63
C GLU A 141 -23.25 17.13 22.57
N GLY A 142 -23.82 17.15 21.35
CA GLY A 142 -23.30 16.39 20.22
C GLY A 142 -21.87 16.81 19.85
N LEU A 143 -21.53 18.10 19.93
CA LEU A 143 -20.18 18.60 19.72
C LEU A 143 -19.20 18.10 20.80
N LYS A 144 -19.59 18.14 22.07
CA LYS A 144 -18.77 17.69 23.21
C LYS A 144 -18.44 16.20 23.09
N ILE A 145 -19.46 15.36 22.88
CA ILE A 145 -19.28 13.91 22.73
C ILE A 145 -18.39 13.58 21.53
N ARG A 146 -18.63 14.21 20.36
CA ARG A 146 -17.77 14.01 19.17
C ARG A 146 -16.32 14.43 19.41
N ARG A 147 -16.09 15.47 20.22
CA ARG A 147 -14.75 15.93 20.57
C ARG A 147 -14.03 14.93 21.48
N GLU A 148 -14.68 14.48 22.54
CA GLU A 148 -14.12 13.51 23.50
C GLU A 148 -13.76 12.19 22.80
N LEU A 149 -14.68 11.62 22.04
CA LEU A 149 -14.46 10.36 21.31
C LEU A 149 -13.29 10.43 20.35
N ALA A 150 -13.13 11.57 19.70
CA ALA A 150 -12.09 11.71 18.71
C ALA A 150 -10.72 12.03 19.32
N MET A 151 -10.68 12.69 20.49
CA MET A 151 -9.46 12.80 21.28
C MET A 151 -9.05 11.45 21.85
N ALA A 152 -9.99 10.63 22.33
CA ALA A 152 -9.71 9.26 22.75
C ALA A 152 -9.07 8.45 21.61
N CYS A 153 -9.68 8.48 20.41
CA CYS A 153 -9.12 7.85 19.21
C CYS A 153 -7.70 8.36 18.86
N LEU A 154 -7.45 9.66 19.02
CA LEU A 154 -6.13 10.27 18.79
C LEU A 154 -5.09 9.76 19.80
N TYR A 155 -5.46 9.66 21.08
CA TYR A 155 -4.55 9.17 22.12
C TYR A 155 -4.24 7.67 21.95
N ASP A 156 -5.22 6.85 21.60
CA ASP A 156 -5.00 5.43 21.30
C ASP A 156 -4.04 5.26 20.11
N MET A 157 -4.13 6.13 19.09
CA MET A 157 -3.18 6.16 17.98
C MET A 157 -1.77 6.56 18.42
N ILE A 158 -1.65 7.57 19.29
CA ILE A 158 -0.35 8.02 19.82
C ILE A 158 0.28 6.91 20.65
N GLU A 159 -0.50 6.24 21.49
CA GLU A 159 -0.04 5.10 22.30
C GLU A 159 0.45 3.97 21.40
N TRP A 160 -0.31 3.62 20.37
CA TRP A 160 0.08 2.64 19.35
C TRP A 160 1.42 3.01 18.68
N LEU A 161 1.61 4.28 18.30
CA LEU A 161 2.87 4.76 17.70
C LEU A 161 4.07 4.71 18.66
N LYS A 162 3.84 4.86 19.97
CA LYS A 162 4.88 4.88 21.02
C LYS A 162 5.28 3.47 21.47
N ASN A 163 4.30 2.61 21.70
CA ASN A 163 4.50 1.32 22.36
C ASN A 163 4.68 0.17 21.37
N GLU A 164 4.11 0.28 20.17
CA GLU A 164 4.17 -0.77 19.17
C GLU A 164 5.19 -0.45 18.06
N HIS A 165 5.49 -1.44 17.22
CA HIS A 165 6.27 -1.29 15.98
C HIS A 165 5.61 -0.33 14.95
N GLY A 166 4.54 0.39 15.31
CA GLY A 166 3.78 1.26 14.43
C GLY A 166 4.56 2.50 13.99
N GLU A 167 4.70 2.76 12.69
CA GLU A 167 5.45 3.90 12.17
C GLU A 167 4.55 5.00 11.60
N VAL A 168 3.41 4.62 11.03
CA VAL A 168 2.48 5.56 10.39
C VAL A 168 1.06 5.37 10.91
N GLY A 169 0.51 6.41 11.55
CA GLY A 169 -0.90 6.44 11.96
C GLY A 169 -1.75 7.21 10.96
N ILE A 170 -2.90 6.68 10.55
CA ILE A 170 -3.84 7.40 9.69
C ILE A 170 -5.08 7.77 10.51
N TYR A 171 -5.22 9.05 10.83
CA TYR A 171 -6.33 9.56 11.61
C TYR A 171 -7.49 9.96 10.68
N ASP A 172 -8.44 9.04 10.49
CA ASP A 172 -9.58 9.18 9.58
C ASP A 172 -10.78 9.81 10.29
N ALA A 173 -10.94 11.12 10.06
CA ALA A 173 -12.07 11.94 10.48
C ALA A 173 -12.35 13.05 9.45
N THR A 174 -13.37 13.86 9.67
CA THR A 174 -13.65 15.01 8.77
C THR A 174 -12.63 16.13 8.92
N ASN A 175 -12.19 16.42 10.15
CA ASN A 175 -11.24 17.47 10.49
C ASN A 175 -11.49 18.79 9.73
N SER A 176 -12.78 19.15 9.63
CA SER A 176 -13.31 20.16 8.71
C SER A 176 -13.04 21.61 9.14
N THR A 177 -12.69 21.85 10.40
CA THR A 177 -12.40 23.19 10.94
C THR A 177 -10.91 23.37 11.23
N ARG A 178 -10.41 24.60 11.11
CA ARG A 178 -9.04 25.01 11.45
C ARG A 178 -8.74 24.76 12.92
N SER A 179 -9.66 25.13 13.81
CA SER A 179 -9.51 24.91 15.26
C SER A 179 -9.28 23.44 15.61
N ARG A 180 -9.96 22.54 14.91
CA ARG A 180 -9.79 21.10 15.10
C ARG A 180 -8.44 20.60 14.58
N ARG A 181 -8.03 21.06 13.40
CA ARG A 181 -6.74 20.69 12.81
C ARG A 181 -5.57 21.20 13.65
N ASP A 182 -5.67 22.42 14.16
CA ASP A 182 -4.66 23.00 15.03
C ASP A 182 -4.53 22.25 16.36
N LEU A 183 -5.65 21.85 16.97
CA LEU A 183 -5.66 21.00 18.17
C LEU A 183 -4.97 19.65 17.90
N VAL A 184 -5.33 18.96 16.81
CA VAL A 184 -4.74 17.66 16.45
C VAL A 184 -3.25 17.81 16.15
N ARG A 185 -2.86 18.80 15.35
CA ARG A 185 -1.47 19.11 15.00
C ARG A 185 -0.63 19.38 16.23
N THR A 186 -1.06 20.32 17.08
CA THR A 186 -0.32 20.71 18.28
C THR A 186 -0.17 19.53 19.25
N THR A 187 -1.22 18.71 19.40
CA THR A 187 -1.15 17.49 20.23
C THR A 187 -0.08 16.52 19.70
N LEU A 188 -0.06 16.27 18.39
CA LEU A 188 0.92 15.36 17.76
C LEU A 188 2.34 15.91 17.77
N GLU A 189 2.52 17.20 17.48
CA GLU A 189 3.83 17.85 17.48
C GLU A 189 4.44 17.94 18.88
N ASN A 190 3.62 18.14 19.93
CA ASN A 190 4.07 18.09 21.32
C ASN A 190 4.60 16.69 21.71
N GLU A 191 4.10 15.65 21.06
CA GLU A 191 4.59 14.27 21.19
C GLU A 191 5.78 13.97 20.26
N GLY A 192 6.29 14.98 19.55
CA GLY A 192 7.40 14.85 18.60
C GLY A 192 7.03 14.09 17.32
N ILE A 193 5.74 13.98 16.96
CA ILE A 193 5.26 13.24 15.80
C ILE A 193 5.06 14.19 14.61
N ARG A 194 5.50 13.77 13.41
CA ARG A 194 5.27 14.55 12.18
C ARG A 194 3.83 14.42 11.69
N VAL A 195 3.29 15.50 11.13
CA VAL A 195 1.92 15.54 10.61
C VAL A 195 1.93 15.81 9.10
N LEU A 196 1.16 15.03 8.36
CA LEU A 196 0.79 15.29 6.97
C LEU A 196 -0.73 15.35 6.88
N PHE A 197 -1.28 16.49 6.45
CA PHE A 197 -2.70 16.55 6.16
C PHE A 197 -3.00 16.07 4.74
N THR A 198 -4.03 15.24 4.58
CA THR A 198 -4.53 14.78 3.27
C THR A 198 -5.98 15.19 3.12
N GLU A 199 -6.22 16.26 2.36
CA GLU A 199 -7.54 16.80 2.11
C GLU A 199 -8.12 16.24 0.81
N SER A 200 -9.33 15.68 0.89
CA SER A 200 -10.08 15.25 -0.29
C SER A 200 -11.22 16.24 -0.56
N ILE A 201 -11.10 16.94 -1.68
CA ILE A 201 -12.10 17.86 -2.22
C ILE A 201 -12.67 17.19 -3.46
N CYS A 202 -13.98 17.08 -3.54
CA CYS A 202 -14.67 16.64 -4.73
C CYS A 202 -15.86 17.56 -4.86
N THR A 203 -16.16 18.05 -6.05
CA THR A 203 -17.30 18.91 -6.38
C THR A 203 -18.26 18.22 -7.33
N ASP A 204 -17.81 17.18 -8.04
CA ASP A 204 -18.61 16.34 -8.93
C ASP A 204 -19.74 15.61 -8.18
N GLU A 205 -20.99 16.01 -8.46
CA GLU A 205 -22.21 15.44 -7.89
C GLU A 205 -22.37 13.94 -8.18
N SER A 206 -21.95 13.47 -9.36
CA SER A 206 -22.07 12.07 -9.73
C SER A 206 -21.17 11.17 -8.88
N VAL A 207 -19.97 11.65 -8.54
CA VAL A 207 -19.03 10.94 -7.67
C VAL A 207 -19.53 10.92 -6.23
N ILE A 208 -20.11 12.03 -5.75
CA ILE A 208 -20.73 12.10 -4.42
C ILE A 208 -21.87 11.08 -4.33
N GLU A 209 -22.80 11.12 -5.28
CA GLU A 209 -23.99 10.28 -5.25
C GLU A 209 -23.60 8.80 -5.31
N ASN A 210 -22.68 8.43 -6.21
CA ASN A 210 -22.13 7.08 -6.25
C ASN A 210 -21.48 6.69 -4.92
N ASN A 211 -20.72 7.57 -4.28
CA ASN A 211 -20.12 7.29 -2.97
C ASN A 211 -21.17 7.10 -1.87
N ILE A 212 -22.23 7.91 -1.86
CA ILE A 212 -23.36 7.78 -0.93
C ILE A 212 -24.01 6.40 -1.11
N LEU A 213 -24.36 6.05 -2.35
CA LEU A 213 -25.02 4.78 -2.66
C LEU A 213 -24.12 3.58 -2.34
N GLN A 214 -22.86 3.60 -2.78
CA GLN A 214 -21.94 2.45 -2.66
C GLN A 214 -21.44 2.22 -1.24
N THR A 215 -21.12 3.28 -0.48
CA THR A 215 -20.45 3.12 0.83
C THR A 215 -21.35 3.38 2.03
N LYS A 216 -22.50 4.04 1.85
CA LYS A 216 -23.33 4.50 2.98
C LYS A 216 -24.68 3.82 3.10
N LEU A 217 -25.26 3.30 2.01
CA LEU A 217 -26.39 2.37 2.10
C LEU A 217 -26.02 1.08 2.85
N PHE A 218 -24.77 0.64 2.74
CA PHE A 218 -24.24 -0.52 3.48
C PHE A 218 -23.52 -0.13 4.77
N SER A 219 -23.57 1.14 5.18
CA SER A 219 -22.94 1.58 6.42
C SER A 219 -23.72 1.03 7.63
N PRO A 220 -23.02 0.59 8.70
CA PRO A 220 -23.66 0.23 9.95
C PRO A 220 -24.62 1.31 10.49
N ASP A 221 -24.33 2.59 10.21
CA ASP A 221 -25.14 3.75 10.62
C ASP A 221 -26.60 3.70 10.08
N TYR A 222 -26.86 2.94 9.00
CA TYR A 222 -28.15 2.90 8.30
C TYR A 222 -28.71 1.48 8.13
N ARG A 223 -28.16 0.48 8.83
CA ARG A 223 -28.45 -0.95 8.62
C ARG A 223 -29.95 -1.30 8.67
N ASP A 224 -30.71 -0.61 9.53
CA ASP A 224 -32.13 -0.87 9.77
C ASP A 224 -33.04 0.26 9.24
N LYS A 225 -32.50 1.19 8.44
CA LYS A 225 -33.24 2.32 7.87
C LYS A 225 -33.56 2.07 6.40
N ASP A 226 -34.70 2.58 5.96
CA ASP A 226 -35.08 2.57 4.54
C ASP A 226 -34.03 3.34 3.69
N PRO A 227 -33.62 2.82 2.51
CA PRO A 227 -32.60 3.45 1.67
C PRO A 227 -32.90 4.92 1.31
N ALA A 228 -34.14 5.29 1.03
CA ALA A 228 -34.47 6.66 0.66
C ALA A 228 -34.36 7.61 1.87
N THR A 229 -34.77 7.13 3.05
CA THR A 229 -34.63 7.86 4.31
C THR A 229 -33.16 8.04 4.70
N ALA A 230 -32.35 6.99 4.52
CA ALA A 230 -30.91 7.03 4.79
C ALA A 230 -30.16 8.03 3.90
N VAL A 231 -30.50 8.07 2.60
CA VAL A 231 -29.91 9.04 1.66
C VAL A 231 -30.28 10.46 2.06
N ASN A 232 -31.54 10.72 2.44
CA ASN A 232 -31.98 12.06 2.84
C ASN A 232 -31.31 12.56 4.13
N ASP A 233 -31.26 11.73 5.18
CA ASP A 233 -30.53 12.03 6.43
C ASP A 233 -29.05 12.32 6.14
N PHE A 234 -28.43 11.54 5.25
CA PHE A 234 -27.04 11.74 4.89
C PHE A 234 -26.79 13.03 4.11
N ARG A 235 -27.71 13.42 3.20
CA ARG A 235 -27.65 14.72 2.51
C ARG A 235 -27.75 15.88 3.48
N GLN A 236 -28.67 15.82 4.44
CA GLN A 236 -28.78 16.82 5.51
C GLN A 236 -27.49 16.90 6.33
N ARG A 237 -26.89 15.75 6.66
CA ARG A 237 -25.60 15.69 7.34
C ARG A 237 -24.48 16.37 6.54
N ILE A 238 -24.40 16.16 5.22
CA ILE A 238 -23.43 16.88 4.37
C ILE A 238 -23.65 18.39 4.49
N HIS A 239 -24.90 18.85 4.37
CA HIS A 239 -25.23 20.27 4.48
C HIS A 239 -24.83 20.88 5.82
N MET A 240 -24.97 20.14 6.94
CA MET A 240 -24.48 20.61 8.25
C MET A 240 -22.96 20.77 8.30
N TYR A 241 -22.21 19.88 7.64
CA TYR A 241 -20.75 20.02 7.55
C TYR A 241 -20.32 21.16 6.64
N GLU A 242 -21.07 21.45 5.56
CA GLU A 242 -20.78 22.57 4.64
C GLU A 242 -20.80 23.92 5.35
N LYS A 243 -21.76 24.14 6.27
CA LYS A 243 -21.88 25.38 7.05
C LYS A 243 -20.61 25.73 7.85
N ALA A 244 -19.85 24.71 8.27
CA ALA A 244 -18.68 24.86 9.14
C ALA A 244 -17.37 24.43 8.45
N TYR A 245 -17.38 24.14 7.15
CA TYR A 245 -16.20 23.62 6.47
C TYR A 245 -15.22 24.74 6.13
N GLU A 246 -13.99 24.60 6.62
CA GLU A 246 -12.88 25.50 6.36
C GLU A 246 -11.78 24.71 5.63
N PRO A 247 -11.65 24.86 4.31
CA PRO A 247 -10.60 24.17 3.54
C PRO A 247 -9.21 24.49 4.10
N LEU A 248 -8.29 23.53 3.99
CA LEU A 248 -6.89 23.75 4.35
C LEU A 248 -6.30 24.95 3.60
N GLY A 249 -5.40 25.70 4.22
CA GLY A 249 -4.63 26.74 3.52
C GLY A 249 -4.62 28.07 4.27
N GLY A 250 -4.37 29.16 3.55
CA GLY A 250 -4.15 30.46 4.17
C GLY A 250 -2.92 30.43 5.09
N GLU A 251 -3.11 30.79 6.36
CA GLU A 251 -2.04 30.75 7.38
C GLU A 251 -1.53 29.31 7.63
N GLU A 252 -2.37 28.29 7.49
CA GLU A 252 -1.94 26.88 7.64
C GLU A 252 -0.87 26.51 6.59
N SER A 253 -0.85 27.13 5.41
CA SER A 253 0.18 26.89 4.40
C SER A 253 1.59 27.29 4.87
N LYS A 254 1.69 28.20 5.84
CA LYS A 254 2.98 28.62 6.40
C LYS A 254 3.54 27.63 7.42
N ILE A 255 2.74 26.71 7.95
CA ILE A 255 3.16 25.84 9.05
C ILE A 255 2.91 24.34 8.80
N CYS A 256 1.93 23.98 7.98
CA CYS A 256 1.49 22.60 7.79
C CYS A 256 2.04 21.97 6.50
N SER A 257 2.46 20.70 6.59
CA SER A 257 2.63 19.83 5.42
C SER A 257 1.28 19.27 4.99
N PHE A 258 0.90 19.44 3.73
CA PHE A 258 -0.36 18.88 3.24
C PHE A 258 -0.34 18.52 1.75
N VAL A 259 -1.25 17.63 1.39
CA VAL A 259 -1.66 17.34 0.02
C VAL A 259 -3.18 17.47 -0.08
N LYS A 260 -3.63 18.21 -1.09
CA LYS A 260 -5.04 18.27 -1.46
C LYS A 260 -5.24 17.50 -2.75
N ILE A 261 -6.28 16.68 -2.77
CA ILE A 261 -6.73 15.93 -3.92
C ILE A 261 -8.07 16.52 -4.32
N VAL A 262 -8.12 17.11 -5.51
CA VAL A 262 -9.30 17.81 -6.02
C VAL A 262 -9.91 16.99 -7.14
N ASP A 263 -11.24 16.81 -7.08
CA ASP A 263 -12.07 16.15 -8.07
C ASP A 263 -11.52 14.77 -8.46
N ALA A 264 -11.39 13.89 -7.45
CA ALA A 264 -10.93 12.51 -7.63
C ALA A 264 -9.54 12.37 -8.32
N GLY A 265 -8.67 13.37 -8.16
CA GLY A 265 -7.31 13.36 -8.67
C GLY A 265 -7.10 14.11 -9.98
N GLU A 266 -8.04 14.96 -10.39
CA GLU A 266 -7.85 15.87 -11.53
C GLU A 266 -6.80 16.94 -11.27
N SER A 267 -6.74 17.46 -10.04
CA SER A 267 -5.68 18.38 -9.64
C SER A 267 -5.23 18.16 -8.20
N PHE A 268 -3.99 18.56 -7.93
CA PHE A 268 -3.35 18.38 -6.64
C PHE A 268 -2.71 19.69 -6.18
N ILE A 269 -2.80 19.96 -4.88
CA ILE A 269 -2.07 21.06 -4.24
C ILE A 269 -1.19 20.46 -3.16
N VAL A 270 0.13 20.63 -3.31
CA VAL A 270 1.13 20.02 -2.45
C VAL A 270 1.90 21.13 -1.74
N ASN A 271 1.97 21.07 -0.41
CA ASN A 271 2.59 22.11 0.42
C ASN A 271 3.54 21.52 1.45
N LYS A 272 4.76 22.08 1.53
CA LYS A 272 5.78 21.79 2.56
C LYS A 272 5.99 20.31 2.85
N ILE A 273 6.09 19.48 1.81
CA ILE A 273 6.38 18.05 1.97
C ILE A 273 7.80 17.85 2.50
N GLN A 274 7.93 17.02 3.54
CA GLN A 274 9.18 16.81 4.28
C GLN A 274 9.53 15.34 4.42
N GLY A 275 10.74 15.01 3.97
CA GLY A 275 11.33 13.68 4.13
C GLY A 275 10.72 12.60 3.25
N PHE A 276 11.30 11.40 3.37
CA PHE A 276 11.06 10.28 2.45
C PHE A 276 9.59 9.83 2.39
N LEU A 277 8.98 9.54 3.54
CA LEU A 277 7.62 8.99 3.59
C LEU A 277 6.57 9.93 2.99
N GLN A 278 6.61 11.22 3.31
CA GLN A 278 5.64 12.17 2.76
C GLN A 278 5.80 12.30 1.24
N SER A 279 7.04 12.29 0.72
CA SER A 279 7.30 12.28 -0.72
C SER A 279 6.77 11.01 -1.40
N LYS A 280 6.93 9.83 -0.78
CA LYS A 280 6.37 8.57 -1.28
C LYS A 280 4.85 8.58 -1.31
N ILE A 281 4.20 9.07 -0.25
CA ILE A 281 2.74 9.21 -0.18
C ILE A 281 2.23 10.13 -1.29
N VAL A 282 2.85 11.30 -1.46
CA VAL A 282 2.44 12.24 -2.53
C VAL A 282 2.65 11.61 -3.91
N ALA A 283 3.80 10.98 -4.15
CA ALA A 283 4.05 10.29 -5.42
C ALA A 283 3.02 9.18 -5.70
N TYR A 284 2.65 8.40 -4.68
CA TYR A 284 1.60 7.39 -4.81
C TYR A 284 0.25 8.02 -5.16
N LEU A 285 -0.19 9.03 -4.39
CA LEU A 285 -1.48 9.69 -4.60
C LEU A 285 -1.61 10.33 -5.99
N LEU A 286 -0.53 10.93 -6.50
CA LEU A 286 -0.49 11.51 -7.86
C LEU A 286 -0.74 10.49 -8.98
N ASN A 287 -0.52 9.19 -8.71
CA ASN A 287 -0.73 8.13 -9.69
C ASN A 287 -2.06 7.37 -9.48
N THR A 288 -2.81 7.65 -8.41
CA THR A 288 -4.08 6.93 -8.15
C THR A 288 -5.28 7.54 -8.88
N HIS A 289 -6.27 6.71 -9.21
CA HIS A 289 -7.53 7.15 -9.79
C HIS A 289 -8.70 6.21 -9.43
N ILE A 290 -9.94 6.65 -9.66
CA ILE A 290 -11.16 5.87 -9.33
C ILE A 290 -11.71 5.02 -10.47
N THR A 291 -11.16 5.14 -11.69
CA THR A 291 -11.60 4.35 -12.86
C THR A 291 -11.47 2.85 -12.60
N ARG A 292 -12.58 2.12 -12.78
CA ARG A 292 -12.62 0.66 -12.68
C ARG A 292 -11.95 0.02 -13.88
N ARG A 293 -11.02 -0.89 -13.65
CA ARG A 293 -10.34 -1.67 -14.68
C ARG A 293 -9.92 -3.02 -14.13
N PRO A 294 -9.87 -4.07 -14.98
CA PRO A 294 -9.24 -5.32 -14.60
C PRO A 294 -7.72 -5.24 -14.71
N ILE A 295 -7.02 -5.92 -13.80
CA ILE A 295 -5.58 -6.17 -13.86
C ILE A 295 -5.42 -7.70 -13.88
N TYR A 296 -4.90 -8.23 -14.99
CA TYR A 296 -4.63 -9.65 -15.17
C TYR A 296 -3.17 -9.92 -14.84
N LEU A 297 -2.94 -10.87 -13.93
CA LEU A 297 -1.61 -11.31 -13.54
C LEU A 297 -1.47 -12.77 -13.95
N THR A 298 -0.39 -13.10 -14.65
CA THR A 298 -0.07 -14.49 -14.94
C THR A 298 1.43 -14.74 -15.01
N ARG A 299 1.82 -15.98 -14.75
CA ARG A 299 3.20 -16.45 -14.95
C ARG A 299 3.46 -16.62 -16.44
N CYS A 300 4.72 -16.60 -16.83
CA CYS A 300 5.13 -17.12 -18.13
C CYS A 300 4.76 -18.61 -18.27
N GLY A 301 4.67 -19.08 -19.52
CA GLY A 301 4.54 -20.49 -19.84
C GLY A 301 5.67 -21.35 -19.26
N GLU A 302 5.41 -22.65 -19.16
CA GLU A 302 6.36 -23.63 -18.61
C GLU A 302 7.64 -23.70 -19.48
N THR A 303 8.78 -23.72 -18.80
CA THR A 303 10.11 -24.06 -19.34
C THR A 303 10.60 -25.38 -18.74
N ASP A 304 11.60 -26.00 -19.35
CA ASP A 304 12.21 -27.22 -18.79
C ASP A 304 12.78 -26.98 -17.38
N TRP A 305 13.38 -25.81 -17.13
CA TRP A 305 13.88 -25.46 -15.79
C TRP A 305 12.77 -25.28 -14.78
N SER A 306 11.64 -24.69 -15.16
CA SER A 306 10.50 -24.56 -14.25
C SER A 306 9.90 -25.93 -13.90
N ARG A 307 9.86 -26.87 -14.86
CA ARG A 307 9.44 -28.26 -14.64
C ARG A 307 10.38 -28.97 -13.68
N ASP A 308 11.68 -28.76 -13.87
CA ASP A 308 12.73 -29.39 -13.06
C ASP A 308 13.01 -28.62 -11.74
N GLN A 309 12.21 -27.58 -11.45
CA GLN A 309 12.31 -26.72 -10.26
C GLN A 309 13.68 -26.08 -10.04
N LYS A 310 14.37 -25.73 -11.13
CA LYS A 310 15.62 -24.98 -11.09
C LYS A 310 15.37 -23.50 -10.86
N LEU A 311 16.22 -22.88 -10.06
CA LEU A 311 16.19 -21.45 -9.77
C LEU A 311 16.78 -20.64 -10.93
N GLY A 312 16.17 -19.49 -11.25
CA GLY A 312 16.71 -18.53 -12.22
C GLY A 312 16.55 -18.96 -13.69
N GLY A 313 17.56 -18.67 -14.50
CA GLY A 313 17.62 -19.03 -15.91
C GLY A 313 16.88 -18.08 -16.86
N ASP A 314 17.10 -18.27 -18.16
CA ASP A 314 16.44 -17.57 -19.27
C ASP A 314 16.04 -18.54 -20.40
N ASP A 315 15.57 -19.73 -20.03
CA ASP A 315 15.22 -20.78 -21.00
C ASP A 315 14.02 -20.42 -21.88
N PHE A 316 13.96 -21.11 -23.02
CA PHE A 316 12.82 -21.08 -23.91
C PHE A 316 11.61 -21.81 -23.30
N LEU A 317 10.41 -21.42 -23.74
CA LEU A 317 9.21 -22.18 -23.47
C LEU A 317 9.32 -23.60 -24.04
N ASN A 318 8.89 -24.59 -23.25
CA ASN A 318 8.72 -25.95 -23.73
C ASN A 318 7.37 -26.08 -24.48
N LEU A 319 7.04 -27.29 -24.95
CA LEU A 319 5.80 -27.52 -25.70
C LEU A 319 4.53 -27.12 -24.90
N ARG A 320 4.49 -27.40 -23.59
CA ARG A 320 3.37 -27.00 -22.74
C ARG A 320 3.32 -25.49 -22.55
N GLY A 321 4.46 -24.83 -22.41
CA GLY A 321 4.57 -23.37 -22.35
C GLY A 321 4.07 -22.69 -23.62
N ARG A 322 4.40 -23.21 -24.81
CA ARG A 322 3.87 -22.68 -26.07
C ARG A 322 2.36 -22.89 -26.21
N ASN A 323 1.86 -24.08 -25.87
CA ASN A 323 0.42 -24.34 -25.85
C ASN A 323 -0.31 -23.40 -24.87
N TYR A 324 0.33 -23.02 -23.76
CA TYR A 324 -0.20 -22.02 -22.84
C TYR A 324 -0.23 -20.62 -23.47
N ALA A 325 0.84 -20.21 -24.16
CA ALA A 325 0.92 -18.93 -24.86
C ALA A 325 -0.19 -18.78 -25.91
N GLU A 326 -0.45 -19.81 -26.70
CA GLU A 326 -1.55 -19.83 -27.68
C GLU A 326 -2.92 -19.68 -27.00
N LYS A 327 -3.16 -20.43 -25.91
CA LYS A 327 -4.41 -20.33 -25.15
C LYS A 327 -4.59 -18.97 -24.47
N LEU A 328 -3.49 -18.36 -24.00
CA LEU A 328 -3.52 -17.01 -23.44
C LEU A 328 -3.91 -16.00 -24.51
N ALA A 329 -3.41 -16.15 -25.74
CA ALA A 329 -3.81 -15.30 -26.85
C ALA A 329 -5.28 -15.49 -27.23
N SER A 330 -5.78 -16.73 -27.28
CA SER A 330 -7.21 -17.00 -27.48
C SER A 330 -8.06 -16.36 -26.38
N PHE A 331 -7.67 -16.50 -25.11
CA PHE A 331 -8.35 -15.87 -23.99
C PHE A 331 -8.39 -14.34 -24.12
N VAL A 332 -7.28 -13.70 -24.47
CA VAL A 332 -7.24 -12.24 -24.66
C VAL A 332 -8.12 -11.81 -25.84
N ALA A 333 -8.15 -12.57 -26.94
CA ALA A 333 -9.02 -12.28 -28.08
C ALA A 333 -10.51 -12.42 -27.73
N GLU A 334 -10.88 -13.37 -26.86
CA GLU A 334 -12.25 -13.58 -26.39
C GLU A 334 -12.70 -12.50 -25.40
N GLU A 335 -11.84 -12.13 -24.44
CA GLU A 335 -12.16 -11.13 -23.42
C GLU A 335 -12.15 -9.69 -23.96
N PHE A 336 -11.33 -9.42 -24.98
CA PHE A 336 -11.14 -8.09 -25.57
C PHE A 336 -11.42 -8.08 -27.08
N PRO A 337 -12.71 -8.21 -27.48
CA PRO A 337 -13.08 -8.13 -28.89
C PRO A 337 -12.84 -6.72 -29.47
N ASN A 338 -12.65 -6.64 -30.79
CA ASN A 338 -12.44 -5.39 -31.56
C ASN A 338 -11.10 -4.68 -31.31
N GLU A 339 -10.00 -5.44 -31.18
CA GLU A 339 -8.62 -4.90 -31.07
C GLU A 339 -8.35 -3.99 -29.85
N ASN A 340 -9.26 -3.96 -28.87
CA ASN A 340 -9.09 -3.26 -27.59
C ASN A 340 -8.22 -4.07 -26.61
N HIS A 341 -7.05 -4.52 -27.08
CA HIS A 341 -6.14 -5.34 -26.29
C HIS A 341 -5.69 -4.60 -25.02
N PRO A 342 -5.51 -5.33 -23.90
CA PRO A 342 -4.96 -4.75 -22.69
C PRO A 342 -3.51 -4.31 -22.93
N LEU A 343 -3.01 -3.39 -22.09
CA LEU A 343 -1.57 -3.11 -22.04
C LEU A 343 -0.84 -4.37 -21.58
N ILE A 344 0.12 -4.84 -22.38
CA ILE A 344 0.86 -6.07 -22.07
C ILE A 344 2.22 -5.73 -21.51
N TRP A 345 2.49 -6.14 -20.28
CA TRP A 345 3.80 -5.97 -19.64
C TRP A 345 4.46 -7.31 -19.42
N THR A 346 5.75 -7.38 -19.72
CA THR A 346 6.55 -8.58 -19.55
C THR A 346 7.83 -8.27 -18.77
N SER A 347 8.46 -9.31 -18.22
CA SER A 347 9.87 -9.20 -17.82
C SER A 347 10.79 -9.12 -19.05
N GLN A 348 12.09 -8.90 -18.84
CA GLN A 348 13.07 -8.96 -19.93
C GLN A 348 13.41 -10.39 -20.37
N LEU A 349 13.07 -11.38 -19.55
CA LEU A 349 13.38 -12.79 -19.80
C LEU A 349 12.57 -13.33 -20.98
N ARG A 350 13.21 -14.17 -21.81
CA ARG A 350 12.67 -14.72 -23.06
C ARG A 350 11.33 -15.41 -22.84
N ARG A 351 11.23 -16.24 -21.80
CA ARG A 351 10.00 -16.97 -21.50
C ARG A 351 8.76 -16.08 -21.33
N THR A 352 8.86 -14.90 -20.72
CA THR A 352 7.70 -13.98 -20.62
C THR A 352 7.35 -13.37 -21.97
N ARG A 353 8.34 -13.05 -22.80
CA ARG A 353 8.13 -12.49 -24.14
C ARG A 353 7.54 -13.52 -25.11
N GLN A 354 8.01 -14.76 -25.08
CA GLN A 354 7.43 -15.86 -25.84
C GLN A 354 6.00 -16.18 -25.41
N THR A 355 5.66 -15.97 -24.13
CA THR A 355 4.31 -16.25 -23.63
C THR A 355 3.25 -15.34 -24.25
N VAL A 356 3.65 -14.14 -24.67
CA VAL A 356 2.74 -13.14 -25.27
C VAL A 356 2.92 -13.02 -26.78
N GLU A 357 3.74 -13.87 -27.40
CA GLU A 357 4.15 -13.71 -28.82
C GLU A 357 2.98 -13.83 -29.81
N PHE A 358 1.94 -14.57 -29.43
CA PHE A 358 0.73 -14.76 -30.25
C PHE A 358 -0.33 -13.67 -30.04
N ILE A 359 -0.11 -12.70 -29.16
CA ILE A 359 -1.05 -11.59 -28.95
C ILE A 359 -0.65 -10.44 -29.89
N PRO A 360 -1.53 -9.98 -30.80
CA PRO A 360 -1.17 -9.03 -31.85
C PRO A 360 -1.14 -7.59 -31.33
N THR A 361 -0.34 -7.32 -30.30
CA THR A 361 -0.16 -5.98 -29.72
C THR A 361 1.27 -5.78 -29.23
N ILE A 362 1.65 -4.52 -28.99
CA ILE A 362 2.96 -4.16 -28.47
C ILE A 362 3.01 -4.50 -26.98
N SER A 363 4.07 -5.22 -26.57
CA SER A 363 4.37 -5.45 -25.16
C SER A 363 5.48 -4.53 -24.65
N MET A 364 5.37 -4.07 -23.41
CA MET A 364 6.38 -3.29 -22.71
C MET A 364 7.19 -4.18 -21.79
N CYS A 365 8.52 -4.12 -21.90
CA CYS A 365 9.43 -4.96 -21.10
C CYS A 365 9.96 -4.19 -19.89
N TRP A 366 9.76 -4.73 -18.70
CA TRP A 366 10.22 -4.16 -17.44
C TRP A 366 11.30 -5.06 -16.82
N ARG A 367 12.51 -4.53 -16.63
CA ARG A 367 13.55 -5.23 -15.85
C ARG A 367 13.08 -5.50 -14.42
N ALA A 368 12.33 -4.56 -13.86
CA ALA A 368 11.69 -4.67 -12.56
C ALA A 368 10.70 -5.84 -12.44
N LEU A 369 10.28 -6.45 -13.56
CA LEU A 369 9.44 -7.65 -13.56
C LEU A 369 10.22 -8.96 -13.70
N ASN A 370 11.57 -8.93 -13.75
CA ASN A 370 12.38 -10.15 -13.81
C ASN A 370 12.14 -11.05 -12.60
N HIS A 371 12.44 -12.34 -12.75
CA HIS A 371 12.42 -13.30 -11.66
C HIS A 371 13.38 -12.84 -10.54
N LEU A 372 13.10 -13.20 -9.30
CA LEU A 372 14.03 -13.02 -8.18
C LEU A 372 15.37 -13.65 -8.55
N ASP A 373 16.44 -12.87 -8.40
CA ASP A 373 17.80 -13.30 -8.72
C ASP A 373 18.33 -14.28 -7.65
N PRO A 374 18.56 -15.56 -7.98
CA PRO A 374 19.09 -16.53 -7.03
C PRO A 374 20.61 -16.41 -6.83
N GLY A 375 21.29 -15.50 -7.53
CA GLY A 375 22.73 -15.28 -7.43
C GLY A 375 23.53 -16.57 -7.63
N ASP A 376 24.40 -16.88 -6.68
CA ASP A 376 25.26 -18.08 -6.71
C ASP A 376 24.47 -19.41 -6.73
N CYS A 377 23.16 -19.38 -6.44
CA CYS A 377 22.27 -20.53 -6.48
C CYS A 377 21.59 -20.75 -7.84
N GLU A 378 21.94 -19.99 -8.88
CA GLU A 378 21.35 -20.14 -10.21
C GLU A 378 21.53 -21.56 -10.78
N GLY A 379 20.46 -22.09 -11.38
CA GLY A 379 20.43 -23.42 -11.98
C GLY A 379 20.33 -24.59 -10.98
N LEU A 380 20.41 -24.32 -9.68
CA LEU A 380 20.18 -25.34 -8.64
C LEU A 380 18.68 -25.51 -8.39
N ASN A 381 18.27 -26.72 -8.02
CA ASN A 381 17.02 -26.92 -7.29
C ASN A 381 17.27 -26.94 -5.77
N LEU A 382 16.19 -26.94 -4.97
CA LEU A 382 16.30 -26.90 -3.50
C LEU A 382 17.06 -28.09 -2.90
N LEU A 383 16.95 -29.29 -3.50
CA LEU A 383 17.68 -30.48 -3.04
C LEU A 383 19.18 -30.37 -3.31
N GLU A 384 19.56 -29.81 -4.45
CA GLU A 384 20.94 -29.53 -4.81
C GLU A 384 21.51 -28.41 -3.95
N MET A 385 20.73 -27.36 -3.68
CA MET A 385 21.10 -26.28 -2.78
C MET A 385 21.34 -26.81 -1.35
N GLN A 386 20.48 -27.71 -0.85
CA GLN A 386 20.68 -28.34 0.45
C GLN A 386 22.01 -29.10 0.54
N LYS A 387 22.39 -29.80 -0.54
CA LYS A 387 23.64 -30.58 -0.60
C LYS A 387 24.89 -29.71 -0.77
N LYS A 388 24.83 -28.72 -1.68
CA LYS A 388 25.98 -27.87 -2.05
C LYS A 388 26.18 -26.71 -1.06
N MET A 389 25.10 -26.16 -0.52
CA MET A 389 25.08 -24.94 0.30
C MET A 389 24.14 -25.10 1.51
N PRO A 390 24.40 -26.06 2.43
CA PRO A 390 23.49 -26.36 3.56
C PRO A 390 23.31 -25.20 4.54
N GLY A 391 24.30 -24.29 4.64
CA GLY A 391 24.20 -23.08 5.46
C GLY A 391 23.15 -22.12 4.92
N GLU A 392 23.21 -21.83 3.62
CA GLU A 392 22.27 -20.95 2.93
C GLU A 392 20.86 -21.55 2.87
N PHE A 393 20.75 -22.86 2.64
CA PHE A 393 19.47 -23.56 2.69
C PHE A 393 18.76 -23.39 4.05
N ARG A 394 19.51 -23.48 5.15
CA ARG A 394 18.97 -23.25 6.51
C ARG A 394 18.50 -21.82 6.70
N LYS A 395 19.28 -20.82 6.29
CA LYS A 395 18.90 -19.41 6.39
C LYS A 395 17.62 -19.11 5.58
N LEU A 396 17.53 -19.63 4.36
CA LEU A 396 16.33 -19.52 3.53
C LEU A 396 15.09 -20.11 4.23
N HIS A 397 15.23 -21.25 4.93
CA HIS A 397 14.11 -21.87 5.65
C HIS A 397 13.69 -21.10 6.90
N LEU A 398 14.62 -20.38 7.55
CA LEU A 398 14.33 -19.63 8.78
C LEU A 398 13.53 -18.36 8.50
N ASP A 399 13.90 -17.59 7.49
CA ASP A 399 13.18 -16.38 7.08
C ASP A 399 13.19 -16.25 5.55
N PRO A 400 12.28 -16.95 4.83
CA PRO A 400 12.25 -16.93 3.37
C PRO A 400 12.04 -15.54 2.76
N PHE A 401 11.44 -14.62 3.51
CA PHE A 401 11.08 -13.29 3.03
C PHE A 401 12.28 -12.34 3.07
N ARG A 402 13.02 -12.32 4.18
CA ARG A 402 14.19 -11.44 4.34
C ARG A 402 15.50 -12.06 3.91
N TYR A 403 15.56 -13.39 3.75
CA TYR A 403 16.75 -14.06 3.23
C TYR A 403 17.11 -13.52 1.84
N ARG A 404 18.36 -13.08 1.71
CA ARG A 404 18.96 -12.65 0.44
C ARG A 404 19.91 -13.73 -0.04
N TYR A 405 19.71 -14.21 -1.27
CA TYR A 405 20.66 -15.15 -1.88
C TYR A 405 22.05 -14.53 -2.00
N PRO A 406 23.14 -15.30 -1.79
CA PRO A 406 24.50 -14.81 -2.05
C PRO A 406 24.63 -14.32 -3.49
N GLY A 407 25.04 -13.06 -3.66
CA GLY A 407 25.14 -12.42 -4.99
C GLY A 407 23.79 -12.11 -5.66
N GLY A 408 22.66 -12.36 -5.00
CA GLY A 408 21.32 -12.22 -5.56
C GLY A 408 20.38 -11.32 -4.73
N GLU A 409 19.08 -11.63 -4.80
CA GLU A 409 18.00 -10.83 -4.22
C GLU A 409 17.30 -11.53 -3.04
N SER A 410 16.64 -10.73 -2.21
CA SER A 410 15.57 -11.15 -1.28
C SER A 410 14.20 -10.68 -1.79
N TYR A 411 13.10 -11.12 -1.18
CA TYR A 411 11.78 -10.56 -1.50
C TYR A 411 11.67 -9.07 -1.16
N MET A 412 12.42 -8.58 -0.16
CA MET A 412 12.52 -7.14 0.13
C MET A 412 13.15 -6.36 -1.02
N ASP A 413 14.16 -6.93 -1.69
CA ASP A 413 14.76 -6.33 -2.88
C ASP A 413 13.79 -6.33 -4.06
N VAL A 414 13.01 -7.40 -4.22
CA VAL A 414 11.95 -7.48 -5.23
C VAL A 414 10.89 -6.39 -5.01
N ILE A 415 10.39 -6.20 -3.79
CA ILE A 415 9.43 -5.13 -3.45
C ILE A 415 9.99 -3.77 -3.86
N ASN A 416 11.23 -3.46 -3.47
CA ASN A 416 11.87 -2.18 -3.78
C ASN A 416 11.98 -1.92 -5.29
N ARG A 417 12.31 -2.94 -6.10
CA ARG A 417 12.39 -2.76 -7.56
C ARG A 417 11.05 -2.79 -8.27
N VAL A 418 10.04 -3.46 -7.71
CA VAL A 418 8.69 -3.55 -8.28
C VAL A 418 7.86 -2.31 -7.93
N GLU A 419 8.21 -1.56 -6.90
CA GLU A 419 7.48 -0.36 -6.48
C GLU A 419 7.18 0.63 -7.64
N PRO A 420 8.13 0.99 -8.53
CA PRO A 420 7.83 1.83 -9.69
C PRO A 420 6.81 1.20 -10.64
N VAL A 421 6.77 -0.13 -10.76
CA VAL A 421 5.77 -0.85 -11.55
C VAL A 421 4.40 -0.71 -10.90
N ILE A 422 4.29 -0.81 -9.57
CA ILE A 422 3.01 -0.60 -8.86
C ILE A 422 2.48 0.82 -9.11
N LEU A 423 3.33 1.84 -9.03
CA LEU A 423 2.93 3.22 -9.35
C LEU A 423 2.43 3.34 -10.79
N GLU A 424 3.07 2.66 -11.73
CA GLU A 424 2.63 2.63 -13.11
C GLU A 424 1.30 1.89 -13.27
N ILE A 425 1.10 0.76 -12.58
CA ILE A 425 -0.16 0.01 -12.59
C ILE A 425 -1.27 0.94 -12.15
N GLU A 426 -1.09 1.62 -11.00
CA GLU A 426 -2.07 2.53 -10.42
C GLU A 426 -2.45 3.68 -11.35
N ARG A 427 -1.49 4.16 -12.16
CA ARG A 427 -1.68 5.25 -13.12
C ARG A 427 -2.53 4.87 -14.33
N GLN A 428 -2.45 3.62 -14.78
CA GLN A 428 -3.09 3.20 -16.02
C GLN A 428 -4.61 3.11 -15.88
N LYS A 429 -5.37 3.81 -16.71
CA LYS A 429 -6.85 3.78 -16.68
C LYS A 429 -7.47 2.69 -17.56
N VAL A 430 -6.65 1.87 -18.20
CA VAL A 430 -7.04 0.82 -19.15
C VAL A 430 -6.68 -0.58 -18.61
N PRO A 431 -7.32 -1.66 -19.10
CA PRO A 431 -6.96 -3.03 -18.75
C PRO A 431 -5.46 -3.32 -18.93
N ILE A 432 -4.87 -4.09 -18.01
CA ILE A 432 -3.45 -4.48 -18.04
C ILE A 432 -3.32 -6.00 -17.93
N LEU A 433 -2.45 -6.60 -18.73
CA LEU A 433 -2.00 -7.98 -18.61
C LEU A 433 -0.50 -8.00 -18.28
N ILE A 434 -0.15 -8.49 -17.09
CA ILE A 434 1.23 -8.60 -16.64
C ILE A 434 1.64 -10.08 -16.68
N VAL A 435 2.64 -10.38 -17.50
CA VAL A 435 3.26 -11.71 -17.62
C VAL A 435 4.65 -11.69 -16.99
N ALA A 436 4.76 -12.27 -15.80
CA ALA A 436 5.98 -12.25 -15.01
C ALA A 436 6.28 -13.64 -14.42
N HIS A 437 6.85 -13.67 -13.21
CA HIS A 437 7.38 -14.87 -12.57
C HIS A 437 6.78 -15.07 -11.19
N ASP A 438 6.86 -16.30 -10.67
CA ASP A 438 6.26 -16.66 -9.38
C ASP A 438 6.69 -15.72 -8.25
N SER A 439 7.99 -15.46 -8.12
CA SER A 439 8.54 -14.59 -7.08
C SER A 439 8.13 -13.12 -7.19
N THR A 440 7.76 -12.65 -8.38
CA THR A 440 7.47 -11.24 -8.66
C THR A 440 5.97 -10.95 -8.64
N LEU A 441 5.15 -11.99 -8.89
CA LEU A 441 3.69 -11.92 -8.83
C LEU A 441 3.17 -12.11 -7.40
N ARG A 442 3.90 -12.87 -6.57
CA ARG A 442 3.68 -12.92 -5.12
C ARG A 442 4.11 -11.60 -4.50
#